data_AF-A0A7S6MH32-F1
#
_entry.id   AF-A0A7S6MH32-F1
#
_cell.length_a   1.000
_cell.length_b   1.000
_cell.length_c   1.000
_cell.angle_alpha   90.00
_cell.angle_beta   90.00
_cell.angle_gamma   90.00
#
_symmetry.space_group_name_H-M   'P 1'
#
loop_
_entity.id
_entity.type
_entity.pdbx_description
1 polymer ?
#
loop_
_entity_poly.entity_id
_entity_poly.type
_entity_poly.pdbx_seq_one_letter_code
_entity_poly.pdbx_strand_id
1 'polypeptide(L)' 'MRKVNARDWKTGELIHENVTFHQFGLELVEYDTGGQSCSVAILELHDGTVTTWSPNHIQFIEPASSES' A
#
# COMPACT_ATOMS: atom_id res chain seq x y z
N MET A 1 5.24 12.35 3.71
CA MET A 1 5.17 10.86 3.72
C MET A 1 5.03 10.41 5.16
N ARG A 2 4.21 9.39 5.44
CA ARG A 2 3.97 8.92 6.81
C ARG A 2 4.27 7.43 6.94
N LYS A 3 4.74 6.99 8.10
CA LYS A 3 4.91 5.58 8.42
C LYS A 3 3.55 4.95 8.73
N VAL A 4 3.30 3.76 8.18
CA VAL A 4 2.05 3.02 8.35
C VAL A 4 2.33 1.53 8.46
N ASN A 5 1.42 0.83 9.14
CA ASN A 5 1.23 -0.60 8.98
C ASN A 5 0.09 -0.80 7.98
N ALA A 6 0.31 -1.66 6.98
CA ALA A 6 -0.68 -2.03 5.98
C ALA A 6 -1.21 -3.42 6.28
N ARG A 7 -2.53 -3.54 6.39
CA ARG A 7 -3.21 -4.84 6.58
C ARG A 7 -4.31 -5.05 5.56
N ASP A 8 -4.67 -6.31 5.31
CA ASP A 8 -5.88 -6.63 4.56
C ASP A 8 -7.10 -6.24 5.43
N TRP A 9 -8.02 -5.42 4.90
CA TRP A 9 -9.16 -4.95 5.69
C TRP A 9 -10.22 -6.04 5.94
N LYS A 10 -10.29 -7.06 5.07
CA LYS A 10 -11.26 -8.17 5.19
C LYS A 10 -10.77 -9.22 6.17
N THR A 11 -9.50 -9.62 6.08
CA THR A 11 -8.93 -10.69 6.93
C THR A 11 -8.28 -10.14 8.19
N GLY A 12 -7.89 -8.86 8.20
CA GLY A 12 -7.13 -8.23 9.28
C GLY A 12 -5.65 -8.58 9.28
N GLU A 13 -5.18 -9.39 8.32
CA GLU A 13 -3.80 -9.85 8.20
C GLU A 13 -2.85 -8.69 7.93
N LEU A 14 -1.78 -8.57 8.73
CA LEU A 14 -0.74 -7.57 8.51
C LEU A 14 0.09 -7.97 7.28
N ILE A 15 0.06 -7.15 6.25
CA ILE A 15 0.74 -7.39 4.97
C ILE A 15 2.14 -6.78 5.02
N HIS A 16 2.22 -5.52 5.48
CA HIS A 16 3.49 -4.80 5.61
C HIS A 16 3.53 -4.03 6.93
N GLU A 17 4.67 -4.10 7.60
CA GLU A 17 4.93 -3.39 8.84
C GLU A 17 5.92 -2.24 8.61
N ASN A 18 5.69 -1.09 9.25
CA ASN A 18 6.60 0.06 9.27
C ASN A 18 7.03 0.60 7.89
N VAL A 19 6.14 0.49 6.90
CA VAL A 19 6.38 1.01 5.54
C VAL A 19 6.06 2.50 5.43
N THR A 20 6.67 3.15 4.45
CA THR A 20 6.40 4.56 4.16
C THR A 20 5.29 4.67 3.13
N PHE A 21 4.15 5.26 3.51
CA PHE A 21 3.10 5.63 2.56
C PHE A 21 3.43 6.96 1.89
N HIS A 22 3.50 6.92 0.56
CA HIS A 22 3.75 8.08 -0.29
C HIS A 22 2.46 8.82 -0.61
N GLN A 23 1.61 8.17 -1.41
CA GLN A 23 0.34 8.71 -1.89
C GLN A 23 -0.51 7.60 -2.54
N PHE A 24 -1.75 7.94 -2.90
CA PHE A 24 -2.51 7.16 -3.86
C PHE A 24 -2.17 7.57 -5.28
N GLY A 25 -2.22 6.61 -6.21
CA GLY A 25 -1.99 6.79 -7.64
C GLY A 25 -2.98 6.00 -8.49
N LEU A 26 -2.76 6.04 -9.80
CA LEU A 26 -3.45 5.22 -10.79
C LEU A 26 -2.42 4.37 -11.52
N GLU A 27 -2.67 3.07 -11.61
CA GLU A 27 -1.90 2.14 -12.41
C GLU A 27 -2.72 1.78 -13.66
N LEU A 28 -2.11 1.87 -14.83
CA LEU A 28 -2.71 1.46 -16.09
C LEU A 28 -2.28 0.02 -16.37
N VAL A 29 -3.24 -0.88 -16.46
CA VAL A 29 -3.01 -2.27 -16.84
C VAL A 29 -3.52 -2.47 -18.26
N GLU A 30 -2.65 -2.88 -19.16
CA GLU A 30 -3.02 -3.25 -20.53
C GLU A 30 -3.42 -4.73 -20.59
N TYR A 31 -4.56 -5.00 -21.20
CA TYR A 31 -5.01 -6.34 -21.54
C TYR A 31 -5.15 -6.43 -23.07
N ASP A 32 -5.16 -7.66 -23.60
CA ASP A 32 -5.36 -7.90 -25.04
C ASP A 32 -6.70 -7.31 -25.56
N THR A 33 -7.67 -7.13 -24.67
CA THR A 33 -8.99 -6.54 -24.98
C THR A 33 -9.07 -5.03 -24.74
N GLY A 34 -8.00 -4.37 -24.29
CA GLY A 34 -7.93 -2.94 -23.98
C GLY A 34 -7.26 -2.63 -22.64
N GLY A 35 -7.04 -1.34 -22.35
CA GLY A 35 -6.45 -0.87 -21.09
C GLY A 35 -7.48 -0.52 -20.01
N GLN A 36 -7.15 -0.78 -18.75
CA GLN A 36 -7.94 -0.35 -17.59
C GLN A 36 -7.04 0.34 -16.56
N SER A 37 -7.50 1.47 -16.02
CA SER A 37 -6.87 2.11 -14.87
C SER A 37 -7.45 1.57 -13.57
N CYS A 38 -6.59 1.25 -12.59
CA CYS A 38 -6.99 0.96 -11.22
C CYS A 38 -6.30 1.93 -10.25
N SER A 39 -7.00 2.30 -9.18
CA SER A 39 -6.38 3.04 -8.09
C SER A 39 -5.37 2.15 -7.36
N VAL A 40 -4.25 2.72 -6.92
CA VAL A 40 -3.19 2.02 -6.16
C VAL A 40 -2.70 2.88 -5.00
N ALA A 41 -2.25 2.26 -3.92
CA ALA A 41 -1.41 2.90 -2.91
C ALA A 41 0.06 2.69 -3.27
N ILE A 42 0.87 3.74 -3.13
CA ILE A 42 2.32 3.68 -3.36
C ILE A 42 3.03 3.61 -2.01
N LEU A 43 3.78 2.53 -1.81
CA LEU A 43 4.48 2.20 -0.56
C LEU A 43 5.97 2.03 -0.83
N GLU A 44 6.79 2.48 0.11
CA GLU A 44 8.23 2.22 0.14
C GLU A 44 8.55 1.31 1.33
N LEU A 45 9.18 0.18 1.02
CA LEU A 45 9.60 -0.84 1.95
C LEU A 45 10.90 -0.45 2.67
N HIS A 46 11.31 -1.22 3.67
CA HIS A 46 12.49 -0.92 4.49
C HIS A 46 13.82 -1.02 3.73
N ASP A 47 13.85 -1.77 2.62
CA ASP A 47 14.98 -1.89 1.72
C ASP A 47 15.05 -0.77 0.66
N GLY A 48 14.09 0.18 0.70
CA GLY A 48 13.95 1.27 -0.25
C GLY A 48 13.17 0.91 -1.52
N THR A 49 12.68 -0.33 -1.64
CA THR A 49 11.86 -0.75 -2.78
C THR A 49 10.51 -0.04 -2.76
N VAL A 50 10.12 0.58 -3.87
CA VAL A 50 8.80 1.19 -4.05
C VAL A 50 7.88 0.21 -4.77
N THR A 51 6.71 -0.05 -4.20
CA THR A 51 5.69 -0.96 -4.73
C THR A 51 4.31 -0.30 -4.75
N THR A 52 3.47 -0.73 -5.69
CA THR A 52 2.04 -0.40 -5.75
C THR A 52 1.22 -1.50 -5.09
N TRP A 53 0.10 -1.13 -4.47
CA TRP A 53 -0.84 -2.06 -3.82
C TRP A 53 -2.29 -1.66 -4.07
N SER A 54 -3.18 -2.63 -4.25
CA SER A 54 -4.61 -2.37 -4.47
C SER A 54 -5.26 -1.77 -3.21
N PRO A 55 -5.91 -0.59 -3.32
CA PRO A 55 -6.49 0.11 -2.19
C PRO A 55 -7.77 -0.56 -1.71
N ASN A 56 -8.42 -1.34 -2.58
CA ASN A 56 -9.63 -2.09 -2.26
C ASN A 56 -9.40 -3.20 -1.24
N HIS A 57 -8.15 -3.50 -0.91
CA HIS A 57 -7.77 -4.54 0.04
C HIS A 57 -7.00 -3.99 1.24
N ILE A 58 -6.49 -2.76 1.19
CA ILE A 58 -5.57 -2.25 2.20
C ILE A 58 -6.26 -1.34 3.22
N GLN A 59 -5.93 -1.52 4.48
CA GLN A 59 -6.19 -0.56 5.55
C GLN A 59 -4.86 -0.10 6.15
N PHE A 60 -4.67 1.21 6.26
CA PHE A 60 -3.53 1.79 6.97
C PHE A 60 -3.88 2.02 8.43
N ILE A 61 -3.03 1.49 9.32
CA ILE A 61 -3.07 1.77 10.75
C ILE A 61 -1.77 2.41 11.19
N GLU A 62 -1.82 3.16 12.28
CA GLU A 62 -0.61 3.74 12.87
C GLU A 62 0.30 2.61 13.35
N PRO A 63 1.62 2.69 13.05
CA PRO A 63 2.57 1.81 13.70
C PRO A 63 2.51 2.02 15.21
N ALA A 64 2.72 0.96 15.99
CA ALA A 64 2.81 1.11 17.43
C ALA A 64 3.87 2.16 17.76
N SER A 65 3.47 3.21 18.48
CA SER A 65 4.38 4.21 18.99
C SER A 65 5.47 3.48 19.77
N SER A 66 6.69 3.47 19.25
CA SER A 66 7.85 3.10 20.05
C SER A 66 8.11 4.29 20.98
N GLU A 67 7.31 4.43 22.04
CA GLU A 67 7.68 5.33 23.12
C GLU A 67 9.04 4.85 23.64
N SER A 68 10.07 5.64 23.39
CA SER A 68 11.43 5.48 23.91
C SER A 68 11.85 6.75 24.60
#